data_AF-A0A424XYS9-F1
#
_entry.id   AF-A0A424XYS9-F1
#
_cell.length_a   1.000
_cell.length_b   1.000
_cell.length_c   1.000
_cell.angle_alpha   90.00
_cell.angle_beta   90.00
_cell.angle_gamma   90.00
#
_symmetry.space_group_name_H-M   'P 1'
#
loop_
_entity.id
_entity.type
_entity.pdbx_description
1 polymer ?
#
loop_
_entity_poly.entity_id
_entity_poly.type
_entity_poly.pdbx_seq_one_letter_code
_entity_poly.pdbx_strand_id
1 'polypeptide(L)'
;MTNLPTEESAPDEIELIKKKMEDFLNQKKECQKRVRKLMAAEDPSQGIFHNQEIFALQQDSLRLEVEAEFCRKKINRLSLGYES
;
A
#
# COMPACT_ATOMS: atom_id res chain seq x y z
N MET A 1 9.42 -26.86 31.78
CA MET A 1 9.10 -25.43 31.95
C MET A 1 8.43 -24.97 30.67
N THR A 2 7.21 -24.45 30.77
CA THR A 2 6.39 -23.98 29.66
C THR A 2 7.00 -22.70 29.07
N ASN A 3 7.50 -22.75 27.84
CA ASN A 3 7.81 -21.55 27.07
C ASN A 3 6.48 -20.87 26.70
N LEU A 4 6.12 -19.83 27.44
CA LEU A 4 5.11 -18.87 27.01
C LEU A 4 5.63 -18.17 25.75
N PRO A 5 4.77 -17.92 24.73
CA PRO A 5 5.19 -17.13 23.58
C PRO A 5 5.46 -15.71 24.07
N THR A 6 6.69 -15.25 23.90
CA THR A 6 7.11 -13.90 24.22
C THR A 6 6.23 -12.92 23.45
N GLU A 7 5.48 -12.09 24.17
CA GLU A 7 4.69 -11.02 23.58
C GLU A 7 5.61 -10.16 22.70
N GLU A 8 5.26 -10.00 21.42
CA GLU A 8 5.95 -9.05 20.55
C GLU A 8 5.83 -7.66 21.19
N SER A 9 6.96 -7.03 21.48
CA SER A 9 6.99 -5.72 22.13
C SER A 9 6.43 -4.68 21.16
N ALA A 10 5.66 -3.71 21.65
CA ALA A 10 5.05 -2.65 20.83
C ALA A 10 6.00 -1.96 19.82
N PRO A 11 7.31 -1.74 20.10
CA PRO A 11 8.28 -1.25 19.12
C PRO A 11 8.47 -2.17 17.91
N ASP A 12 8.43 -3.48 18.09
CA ASP A 12 8.58 -4.47 17.02
C ASP A 12 7.32 -4.50 16.12
N GLU A 13 6.14 -4.36 16.71
CA GLU A 13 4.88 -4.25 15.97
C GLU A 13 4.83 -2.95 15.13
N ILE A 14 5.25 -1.82 15.69
CA ILE A 14 5.31 -0.54 14.96
C ILE A 14 6.22 -0.67 13.74
N GLU A 15 7.39 -1.31 13.88
CA GLU A 15 8.33 -1.47 12.78
C GLU A 15 7.79 -2.37 11.68
N LEU A 16 7.11 -3.46 12.05
CA LEU A 16 6.40 -4.32 11.09
C LEU A 16 5.34 -3.54 10.30
N ILE A 17 4.54 -2.72 10.98
CA ILE A 17 3.49 -1.91 10.34
C ILE A 17 4.11 -0.84 9.42
N LYS A 18 5.24 -0.22 9.80
CA LYS A 18 5.95 0.73 8.93
C LYS A 18 6.43 0.06 7.65
N LYS A 19 7.03 -1.12 7.74
CA LYS A 19 7.48 -1.87 6.56
C LYS A 19 6.32 -2.18 5.63
N LYS A 20 5.18 -2.63 6.18
CA LYS A 20 3.96 -2.88 5.41
C LYS A 20 3.42 -1.61 4.75
N MET A 21 3.43 -0.49 5.45
CA MET A 21 3.04 0.82 4.90
C MET A 21 3.95 1.23 3.74
N GLU A 22 5.26 1.07 3.88
CA GLU A 22 6.24 1.36 2.83
C GLU A 22 6.02 0.47 1.59
N ASP A 23 5.76 -0.82 1.79
CA ASP A 23 5.44 -1.74 0.70
C ASP A 23 4.19 -1.30 -0.07
N PHE A 24 3.11 -0.89 0.61
CA PHE A 24 1.92 -0.36 -0.04
C PHE A 24 2.18 0.93 -0.82
N LEU A 25 2.97 1.85 -0.25
CA LEU A 25 3.36 3.09 -0.93
C LEU A 25 4.21 2.83 -2.18
N ASN A 26 5.10 1.83 -2.14
CA ASN A 26 5.90 1.43 -3.28
C ASN A 26 5.05 0.78 -4.38
N GLN A 27 4.12 -0.11 -4.01
CA GLN A 27 3.15 -0.68 -4.95
C GLN A 27 2.29 0.40 -5.60
N LYS A 28 1.80 1.38 -4.82
CA LYS A 28 1.05 2.54 -5.33
C LYS A 28 1.83 3.29 -6.40
N LYS A 29 3.11 3.59 -6.16
CA LYS A 29 3.99 4.27 -7.13
C LYS A 29 4.14 3.45 -8.41
N GLU A 30 4.29 2.14 -8.32
CA GLU A 30 4.39 1.28 -9.51
C GLU A 30 3.08 1.22 -10.29
N CYS A 31 1.91 1.18 -9.64
CA CYS A 31 0.61 1.33 -10.32
C CYS A 31 0.54 2.63 -11.11
N GLN A 32 0.89 3.77 -10.48
CA GLN A 32 0.87 5.08 -11.13
C GLN A 32 1.84 5.18 -12.30
N LYS A 33 3.04 4.60 -12.17
CA LYS A 33 4.04 4.52 -13.23
C LYS A 33 3.54 3.66 -14.39
N ARG A 34 2.85 2.54 -14.11
CA ARG A 34 2.26 1.69 -15.14
C ARG A 34 1.13 2.40 -15.88
N VAL A 35 0.25 3.13 -15.17
CA VAL A 35 -0.77 3.99 -15.79
C VAL A 35 -0.14 4.95 -16.80
N ARG A 36 0.91 5.70 -16.40
CA ARG A 36 1.60 6.63 -17.30
C ARG A 36 2.17 5.94 -18.53
N LYS A 37 2.73 4.74 -18.37
CA LYS A 37 3.26 3.94 -19.48
C LYS A 37 2.15 3.49 -20.44
N LEU A 38 1.01 3.06 -19.92
CA LEU A 38 -0.13 2.64 -20.74
C LEU A 38 -0.72 3.81 -21.51
N MET A 39 -0.95 4.95 -20.85
CA MET A 39 -1.43 6.16 -21.51
C MET A 39 -0.47 6.62 -22.64
N ALA A 40 0.84 6.51 -22.43
CA ALA A 40 1.83 6.86 -23.45
C ALA A 40 1.90 5.82 -24.60
N ALA A 41 1.38 4.62 -24.40
CA ALA A 41 1.34 3.56 -25.40
C ALA A 41 0.02 3.53 -26.19
N GLU A 42 -0.98 4.34 -25.81
CA GLU A 42 -2.21 4.46 -26.57
C GLU A 42 -1.93 5.15 -27.92
N ASP A 43 -2.53 4.61 -28.97
CA ASP A 43 -2.53 5.20 -30.31
C ASP A 43 -3.97 5.20 -30.82
N PRO A 44 -4.71 6.30 -30.59
CA PRO A 44 -6.10 6.42 -31.04
C PRO A 44 -6.26 6.30 -32.56
N SER A 45 -5.23 6.66 -33.34
CA SER A 45 -5.28 6.58 -34.80
C SER A 45 -5.29 5.13 -35.31
N GLN A 46 -4.70 4.22 -34.52
CA GLN A 46 -4.67 2.78 -34.77
C GLN A 46 -5.69 2.02 -33.93
N GLY A 47 -6.51 2.72 -33.14
CA GLY A 47 -7.50 2.11 -32.24
C GLY A 47 -6.88 1.39 -31.03
N ILE A 48 -5.65 1.72 -30.65
CA ILE A 48 -4.95 1.13 -29.51
C ILE A 48 -5.31 1.91 -28.25
N PHE A 49 -6.02 1.25 -27.33
CA PHE A 49 -6.47 1.81 -26.05
C PHE A 49 -6.21 0.84 -24.91
N HIS A 50 -5.91 1.38 -23.72
CA HIS A 50 -5.62 0.61 -22.51
C HIS A 50 -6.58 0.94 -21.35
N ASN A 51 -7.75 1.50 -21.66
CA ASN A 51 -8.77 1.99 -20.72
C ASN A 51 -9.01 1.09 -19.52
N GLN A 52 -9.22 -0.21 -19.76
CA GLN A 52 -9.57 -1.17 -18.70
C GLN A 52 -8.38 -1.42 -17.75
N GLU A 53 -7.18 -1.57 -18.29
CA GLU A 53 -5.96 -1.77 -17.48
C GLU A 53 -5.62 -0.49 -16.71
N ILE A 54 -5.76 0.68 -17.33
CA ILE A 54 -5.57 1.99 -16.68
C ILE A 54 -6.55 2.15 -15.52
N PHE A 55 -7.84 1.87 -15.74
CA PHE A 55 -8.86 2.01 -14.71
C PHE A 55 -8.62 1.06 -13.53
N ALA A 56 -8.30 -0.21 -13.80
CA ALA A 56 -7.99 -1.18 -12.75
C ALA A 56 -6.78 -0.73 -11.91
N LEU A 57 -5.70 -0.26 -12.55
CA LEU A 57 -4.50 0.24 -11.85
C LEU A 57 -4.78 1.50 -11.03
N GLN A 58 -5.69 2.38 -11.48
CA GLN A 58 -6.12 3.55 -10.72
C GLN A 58 -6.92 3.14 -9.47
N GLN A 59 -7.82 2.16 -9.60
CA GLN A 59 -8.54 1.60 -8.45
C GLN A 59 -7.58 0.95 -7.45
N ASP A 60 -6.61 0.17 -7.92
CA ASP A 60 -5.59 -0.43 -7.06
C ASP A 60 -4.72 0.62 -6.37
N SER A 61 -4.32 1.68 -7.08
CA SER A 61 -3.58 2.79 -6.48
C SER A 61 -4.36 3.46 -5.35
N LEU A 62 -5.68 3.61 -5.49
CA LEU A 62 -6.55 4.17 -4.44
C LEU A 62 -6.68 3.21 -3.26
N ARG A 63 -6.88 1.92 -3.52
CA ARG A 63 -6.93 0.88 -2.47
C ARG A 63 -5.65 0.86 -1.65
N LEU A 64 -4.49 0.85 -2.30
CA LEU A 64 -3.17 0.82 -1.65
C LEU A 64 -2.92 2.07 -0.80
N GLU A 65 -3.40 3.24 -1.22
CA GLU A 65 -3.36 4.46 -0.42
C GLU A 65 -4.18 4.34 0.86
N VAL A 66 -5.39 3.80 0.77
CA VAL A 66 -6.24 3.57 1.94
C VAL A 66 -5.58 2.59 2.92
N GLU A 67 -4.98 1.50 2.42
CA GLU A 67 -4.24 0.54 3.25
C GLU A 67 -3.04 1.17 3.98
N ALA A 68 -2.28 2.02 3.29
CA ALA A 68 -1.19 2.79 3.91
C ALA A 68 -1.70 3.74 5.00
N GLU A 69 -2.85 4.39 4.78
CA GLU A 69 -3.49 5.26 5.76
C GLU A 69 -3.97 4.50 7.01
N PHE A 70 -4.48 3.27 6.85
CA PHE A 70 -4.79 2.40 7.99
C PHE A 70 -3.53 2.06 8.79
N CYS A 71 -2.42 1.74 8.13
CA CYS A 71 -1.13 1.49 8.79
C CYS A 71 -0.67 2.72 9.58
N ARG A 72 -0.72 3.92 8.97
CA ARG A 72 -0.37 5.19 9.63
C ARG A 72 -1.21 5.42 10.89
N LYS A 73 -2.53 5.24 10.79
CA LYS A 73 -3.44 5.38 11.95
C LYS A 73 -3.13 4.38 13.05
N LYS A 74 -2.80 3.13 12.70
CA LYS A 74 -2.43 2.11 13.68
C LYS A 74 -1.11 2.44 14.40
N ILE A 75 -0.09 2.87 13.66
CA ILE A 75 1.18 3.35 14.24
C ILE A 75 0.93 4.51 15.21
N ASN A 76 0.10 5.47 14.82
CA ASN A 76 -0.21 6.63 15.68
C ASN A 76 -0.91 6.20 16.98
N ARG A 77 -1.85 5.24 16.92
CA ARG A 77 -2.50 4.68 18.11
C ARG A 77 -1.50 4.02 19.05
N LEU A 78 -0.68 3.11 18.52
CA LEU A 78 0.34 2.39 19.28
C LEU A 78 1.35 3.35 19.92
N SER A 79 1.78 4.38 19.17
CA SER A 79 2.74 5.39 19.66
C SER A 79 2.18 6.25 20.80
N LEU A 80 0.86 6.39 20.89
CA LEU A 80 0.17 7.10 21.98
C LEU A 80 -0.12 6.18 23.18
N GLY A 81 0.29 4.90 23.13
CA GLY A 81 0.01 3.92 24.18
C GLY A 81 -1.44 3.43 24.20
N TYR A 82 -2.20 3.65 23.12
CA TYR A 82 -3.50 2.99 22.97
C TYR A 82 -3.25 1.54 22.56
N GLU A 83 -3.57 0.59 23.45
CA GLU A 83 -3.62 -0.82 23.09
C GLU A 83 -4.61 -1.04 21.95
N SER A 84 -4.22 -1.94 21.03
CA SER A 84 -4.91 -2.25 19.78
C SER A 84 -6.34 -2.70 20.00
#